data_AF-A0A7X8FWA5-F1
#
_entry.id   AF-A0A7X8FWA5-F1
#
_cell.length_a   1.000
_cell.length_b   1.000
_cell.length_c   1.000
_cell.angle_alpha   90.00
_cell.angle_beta   90.00
_cell.angle_gamma   90.00
#
_symmetry.space_group_name_H-M   'P 1'
#
loop_
_entity.id
_entity.type
_entity.pdbx_description
1 polymer ?
#
loop_
_entity_poly.entity_id
_entity_poly.type
_entity_poly.pdbx_seq_one_letter_code
_entity_poly.pdbx_strand_id
1 'polypeptide(L)'
;FNRISLAAKLNLGDKGRAERARKVEELYIEGLIRYARGDLESAIVVWNESLALDKRFDPAIEGIETATITLSLQNKIEDIQQIE
;
A
#
# COMPACT_ATOMS: atom_id res chain seq x y z
N PHE A 1 -28.18 -16.15 -30.64
CA PHE A 1 -27.74 -15.36 -29.47
C PHE A 1 -26.66 -16.12 -28.71
N ASN A 2 -25.45 -15.58 -28.67
CA ASN A 2 -24.24 -16.29 -28.24
C ASN A 2 -24.06 -16.22 -26.70
N ARG A 3 -24.76 -17.07 -25.94
CA ARG A 3 -24.72 -17.09 -24.45
C ARG A 3 -23.39 -17.60 -23.87
N ILE A 4 -22.59 -18.31 -24.65
CA ILE A 4 -21.34 -18.96 -24.19
C ILE A 4 -20.24 -17.93 -23.89
N SER A 5 -20.23 -16.78 -24.58
CA SER A 5 -19.26 -15.70 -24.36
C SER A 5 -19.41 -14.99 -23.01
N LEU A 6 -20.63 -14.89 -22.48
CA LEU A 6 -20.90 -14.13 -21.26
C LEU A 6 -20.45 -14.88 -19.99
N ALA A 7 -20.72 -16.18 -19.92
CA ALA A 7 -20.35 -17.02 -18.77
C ALA A 7 -18.83 -17.23 -18.63
N ALA A 8 -18.11 -17.31 -19.75
CA ALA A 8 -16.64 -17.38 -19.75
C ALA A 8 -16.00 -16.07 -19.27
N LYS A 9 -16.53 -14.90 -19.67
CA LYS A 9 -16.09 -13.60 -19.16
C LYS A 9 -16.35 -13.41 -17.66
N LEU A 10 -17.46 -13.93 -17.15
CA LEU A 10 -17.81 -13.89 -15.72
C LEU A 10 -16.82 -14.69 -14.85
N ASN A 11 -16.49 -15.93 -15.23
CA ASN A 11 -15.57 -16.77 -14.45
C ASN A 11 -14.09 -16.32 -14.48
N LEU A 12 -13.68 -15.59 -15.53
CA LEU A 12 -12.31 -15.09 -15.68
C LEU A 12 -12.15 -13.66 -15.11
N GLY A 13 -13.19 -12.82 -15.20
CA GLY A 13 -13.17 -11.44 -14.73
C GLY A 13 -13.18 -11.27 -13.21
N ASP A 14 -13.81 -12.18 -12.47
CA ASP A 14 -13.87 -12.11 -11.00
C ASP A 14 -12.59 -12.57 -10.33
N LYS A 15 -11.94 -13.60 -10.87
CA LYS A 15 -10.68 -14.13 -10.31
C LYS A 15 -9.54 -13.13 -10.37
N GLY A 16 -9.38 -12.43 -11.51
CA GLY A 16 -8.33 -11.42 -11.66
C GLY A 16 -8.54 -10.21 -10.74
N ARG A 17 -9.81 -9.82 -10.50
CA ARG A 17 -10.15 -8.74 -9.56
C ARG A 17 -9.91 -9.15 -8.12
N ALA A 18 -10.30 -10.37 -7.74
CA ALA A 18 -10.07 -10.92 -6.40
C ALA A 18 -8.57 -11.05 -6.09
N GLU A 19 -7.77 -11.53 -7.04
CA GLU A 19 -6.32 -11.68 -6.86
C GLU A 19 -5.64 -10.31 -6.72
N ARG A 20 -6.04 -9.33 -7.54
CA ARG A 20 -5.55 -7.95 -7.42
C ARG A 20 -5.88 -7.35 -6.06
N ALA A 21 -7.11 -7.52 -5.59
CA ALA A 21 -7.54 -7.02 -4.29
C ALA A 21 -6.75 -7.68 -3.14
N ARG A 22 -6.53 -9.00 -3.20
CA ARG A 22 -5.69 -9.70 -2.23
C ARG A 22 -4.26 -9.14 -2.23
N LYS A 23 -3.68 -8.90 -3.41
CA LYS A 23 -2.31 -8.40 -3.48
C LYS A 23 -2.17 -6.98 -2.93
N VAL A 24 -3.16 -6.11 -3.17
CA VAL A 24 -3.25 -4.76 -2.55
C VAL A 24 -3.23 -4.86 -1.03
N GLU A 25 -4.02 -5.78 -0.46
CA GLU A 25 -4.13 -6.01 0.99
C GLU A 25 -2.84 -6.61 1.59
N GLU A 26 -2.22 -7.58 0.92
CA GLU A 26 -0.94 -8.17 1.34
C GLU A 26 0.17 -7.10 1.43
N LEU A 27 0.28 -6.25 0.42
CA LEU A 27 1.23 -5.13 0.42
C LEU A 27 0.92 -4.16 1.56
N TYR A 28 -0.36 -3.86 1.80
CA TYR A 28 -0.73 -3.00 2.92
C TYR A 28 -0.30 -3.57 4.28
N ILE A 29 -0.54 -4.86 4.51
CA ILE A 29 -0.12 -5.56 5.74
C ILE A 29 1.40 -5.58 5.87
N GLU A 30 2.13 -5.82 4.78
CA GLU A 30 3.60 -5.77 4.79
C GLU A 30 4.12 -4.36 5.16
N GLY A 31 3.49 -3.31 4.63
CA GLY A 31 3.80 -1.93 5.01
C GLY A 31 3.55 -1.66 6.49
N LEU A 32 2.45 -2.18 7.07
CA LEU A 32 2.19 -2.09 8.51
C LEU A 32 3.27 -2.77 9.36
N ILE A 33 3.76 -3.94 8.93
CA ILE A 33 4.84 -4.66 9.61
C ILE A 33 6.13 -3.84 9.61
N ARG A 34 6.47 -3.22 8.47
CA ARG A 34 7.65 -2.34 8.33
C ARG A 34 7.51 -1.08 9.18
N TYR A 35 6.34 -0.44 9.13
CA TYR A 35 6.02 0.71 9.95
C TYR A 35 6.20 0.42 11.45
N ALA A 36 5.66 -0.71 11.93
CA ALA A 36 5.75 -1.12 13.32
C ALA A 36 7.20 -1.40 13.78
N ARG A 37 8.12 -1.70 12.85
CA ARG A 37 9.55 -1.87 13.12
C ARG A 37 10.33 -0.55 13.10
N GLY A 38 9.70 0.56 12.72
CA GLY A 38 10.37 1.84 12.50
C GLY A 38 10.97 1.99 11.10
N ASP A 39 10.77 1.01 10.22
CA ASP A 39 11.28 1.03 8.83
C ASP A 39 10.35 1.89 7.95
N LEU A 40 10.19 3.18 8.29
CA LEU A 40 9.17 4.07 7.73
C LEU A 40 9.32 4.26 6.22
N GLU A 41 10.54 4.46 5.72
CA GLU A 41 10.80 4.59 4.28
C GLU A 41 10.41 3.33 3.52
N SER A 42 10.73 2.16 4.09
CA SER A 42 10.35 0.88 3.50
C SER A 42 8.84 0.65 3.53
N ALA A 43 8.15 1.08 4.58
CA ALA A 43 6.69 1.03 4.66
C ALA A 43 6.05 1.88 3.54
N ILE A 44 6.54 3.10 3.33
CA ILE A 44 6.08 4.00 2.26
C ILE A 44 6.27 3.37 0.88
N VAL A 45 7.42 2.74 0.61
CA VAL A 45 7.68 2.07 -0.67
C VAL A 45 6.65 0.96 -0.92
N VAL A 46 6.43 0.08 0.06
CA VAL A 46 5.49 -1.03 -0.08
C VAL A 46 4.04 -0.54 -0.25
N TRP A 47 3.63 0.50 0.46
CA TRP A 47 2.30 1.09 0.27
C TRP A 47 2.14 1.74 -1.10
N ASN A 48 3.20 2.34 -1.67
CA ASN A 48 3.16 2.83 -3.05
C ASN A 48 2.99 1.69 -4.06
N GLU A 49 3.55 0.50 -3.81
CA GLU A 49 3.28 -0.68 -4.64
C GLU A 49 1.80 -1.11 -4.56
N SER A 50 1.20 -1.03 -3.37
CA SER A 50 -0.24 -1.25 -3.18
C SER A 50 -1.06 -0.24 -4.02
N LEU A 51 -0.69 1.05 -4.01
CA LEU A 51 -1.35 2.09 -4.79
C LEU A 51 -1.12 1.99 -6.31
N ALA A 52 -0.02 1.38 -6.74
CA ALA A 52 0.18 1.06 -8.14
C ALA A 52 -0.85 0.02 -8.63
N LEU A 53 -1.28 -0.87 -7.73
CA LEU A 53 -2.35 -1.83 -7.98
C LEU A 53 -3.74 -1.25 -7.75
N ASP A 54 -3.97 -0.43 -6.74
CA ASP A 54 -5.23 0.31 -6.57
C ASP A 54 -4.98 1.71 -6.04
N LYS A 55 -5.05 2.69 -6.96
CA LYS A 55 -4.79 4.11 -6.68
C LYS A 55 -5.74 4.74 -5.66
N ARG A 56 -6.87 4.08 -5.37
CA ARG A 56 -7.91 4.57 -4.44
C ARG A 56 -7.97 3.73 -3.17
N PHE A 57 -6.93 2.95 -2.88
CA PHE A 57 -6.88 2.17 -1.66
C PHE A 57 -6.51 3.07 -0.48
N ASP A 58 -7.55 3.68 0.10
CA ASP A 58 -7.44 4.65 1.20
C ASP A 58 -6.50 4.22 2.35
N PRO A 59 -6.48 2.95 2.81
CA PRO A 59 -5.59 2.55 3.89
C PRO A 59 -4.10 2.76 3.59
N ALA A 60 -3.66 2.53 2.34
CA ALA A 60 -2.27 2.79 1.95
C ALA A 60 -1.98 4.28 1.83
N ILE A 61 -2.95 5.11 1.42
CA ILE A 61 -2.82 6.57 1.36
C ILE A 61 -2.61 7.12 2.77
N GLU A 62 -3.47 6.76 3.71
CA GLU A 62 -3.39 7.18 5.12
C GLU A 62 -2.10 6.69 5.79
N GLY A 63 -1.68 5.45 5.48
CA GLY A 63 -0.41 4.90 5.94
C GLY A 63 0.78 5.74 5.48
N ILE A 64 0.87 6.05 4.18
CA ILE A 64 1.95 6.87 3.62
C ILE A 64 1.97 8.26 4.24
N GLU A 65 0.82 8.91 4.40
CA GLU A 65 0.73 10.23 5.03
C GLU A 65 1.30 10.19 6.45
N THR A 66 0.84 9.23 7.24
CA THR A 66 1.29 9.06 8.64
C THR A 66 2.79 8.80 8.71
N ALA A 67 3.31 7.84 7.95
CA ALA A 67 4.73 7.52 7.94
C ALA A 67 5.61 8.68 7.46
N THR A 68 5.13 9.47 6.49
CA THR A 68 5.85 10.66 6.01
C THR A 68 5.94 11.73 7.10
N ILE A 69 4.85 11.95 7.85
CA ILE A 69 4.85 12.86 9.00
C ILE A 69 5.83 12.39 10.08
N THR A 70 5.79 11.10 10.43
CA THR A 70 6.69 10.52 11.44
C THR A 70 8.15 10.63 11.03
N LEU A 71 8.48 10.32 9.78
CA LEU A 71 9.84 10.42 9.25
C LEU A 71 10.34 11.88 9.25
N SER A 72 9.48 12.82 8.84
CA SER A 72 9.80 14.25 8.90
C SER A 72 10.09 14.72 10.33
N LEU A 73 9.34 14.22 11.32
CA LEU A 73 9.56 14.53 12.72
C LEU A 73 10.88 13.95 13.23
N GLN A 74 11.20 12.70 12.89
CA GLN A 74 12.47 12.05 13.26
C GLN A 74 13.66 12.86 12.75
N ASN A 75 13.67 13.20 11.45
CA ASN A 75 14.75 13.98 10.84
C ASN A 75 14.94 15.34 11.53
N LYS A 76 13.84 16.03 11.88
CA LYS A 76 13.93 17.31 12.60
C LYS A 76 14.52 17.18 14.00
N ILE A 77 14.21 16.10 14.71
CA ILE A 77 14.77 15.84 16.04
C ILE A 77 16.27 15.56 15.92
N GLU A 78 16.67 14.75 14.94
CA GLU A 78 18.08 14.45 14.67
C GLU A 78 18.86 15.72 14.31
N ASP A 79 18.31 16.56 13.43
CA ASP A 79 18.94 17.84 13.05
C ASP A 79 19.19 18.74 14.27
N ILE A 80 18.22 18.83 15.19
CA ILE A 80 18.36 19.62 16.42
C ILE A 80 19.47 19.05 17.31
N GLN A 81 19.55 17.72 17.45
CA GLN A 81 20.53 17.06 18.29
C GLN A 81 21.98 17.18 17.77
N GLN A 82 22.17 17.36 16.47
CA GLN A 82 23.50 17.53 15.87
C GLN A 82 24.06 18.96 15.98
N ILE A 83 23.24 19.93 16.41
CA ILE A 83 23.62 21.35 16.51
C ILE A 83 24.28 21.68 17.88
N GLU A 84 24.16 20.80 18.88
CA GLU A 84 24.81 20.92 20.21
C GLU A 84 26.26 20.41 20.22
#